data_AF-A0A916MDZ5-F1
#
_entry.id   AF-A0A916MDZ5-F1
#
_cell.length_a   1.000
_cell.length_b   1.000
_cell.length_c   1.000
_cell.angle_alpha   90.00
_cell.angle_beta   90.00
_cell.angle_gamma   90.00
#
_symmetry.space_group_name_H-M   'P 1'
#
loop_
_entity.id
_entity.type
_entity.pdbx_description
1 polymer ?
#
loop_
_entity_poly.entity_id
_entity_poly.type
_entity_poly.pdbx_seq_one_letter_code
_entity_poly.pdbx_strand_id
1 'polypeptide(L)'
;MNLAHKNENKTSLFPASDALWERAVARIPAGTQTLSKGPNQFVQGVTPKYLKKGKGSHVWDVDGNEYIDYPLALGPILLGYDYAPVSEAVISQVREGTTFTLMHPLEVEVAELLSTIIPSAEMARFGKNGADVTSAAVKVARASTGRDHIAYCGYHGCQDWYAVVTPRNKGIPAALKDYMHA
;
A
#
# COMPACT_ATOMS: atom_id res chain seq x y z
N MET A 1 -14.55 4.31 21.74
CA MET A 1 -16.00 4.17 21.96
C MET A 1 -16.37 2.76 21.51
N ASN A 2 -16.83 1.94 22.44
CA ASN A 2 -17.05 0.50 22.28
C ASN A 2 -18.29 0.26 21.42
N LEU A 3 -18.13 -0.26 20.20
CA LEU A 3 -19.24 -0.79 19.38
C LEU A 3 -19.05 -2.30 19.24
N ALA A 4 -19.08 -3.00 20.37
CA ALA A 4 -19.29 -4.44 20.39
C ALA A 4 -20.80 -4.69 20.49
N HIS A 5 -21.52 -4.57 19.37
CA HIS A 5 -22.76 -5.33 19.23
C HIS A 5 -22.37 -6.79 19.00
N LYS A 6 -22.12 -7.50 20.10
CA LYS A 6 -22.14 -8.96 20.09
C LYS A 6 -23.58 -9.40 19.86
N ASN A 7 -23.94 -9.66 18.61
CA ASN A 7 -25.11 -10.47 18.30
C ASN A 7 -24.72 -11.94 18.61
N GLU A 8 -24.98 -12.38 19.84
CA GLU A 8 -24.57 -13.68 20.36
C GLU A 8 -25.34 -14.89 19.78
N ASN A 9 -25.96 -14.78 18.61
CA ASN A 9 -26.75 -15.88 18.03
C ASN A 9 -26.79 -15.97 16.50
N LYS A 10 -25.79 -15.44 15.79
CA LYS A 10 -25.58 -15.74 14.36
C LYS A 10 -24.20 -16.32 14.15
N THR A 11 -24.14 -17.53 13.60
CA THR A 11 -22.91 -18.08 13.04
C THR A 11 -22.31 -17.06 12.08
N SER A 12 -21.03 -16.74 12.26
CA SER A 12 -20.34 -15.81 11.38
C SER A 12 -20.45 -16.26 9.93
N LEU A 13 -20.59 -15.31 9.01
CA LEU A 13 -20.49 -15.58 7.58
C LEU A 13 -19.05 -15.96 7.17
N PHE A 14 -18.06 -15.69 8.04
CA PHE A 14 -16.63 -15.81 7.73
C PHE A 14 -15.85 -16.53 8.86
N PRO A 15 -16.21 -17.77 9.24
CA PRO A 15 -15.62 -18.45 10.38
C PRO A 15 -14.10 -18.66 10.25
N ALA A 16 -13.58 -18.98 9.06
CA ALA A 16 -12.13 -19.13 8.84
C ALA A 16 -11.41 -17.77 8.87
N SER A 17 -12.02 -16.72 8.30
CA SER A 17 -11.50 -15.35 8.42
C SER A 17 -11.42 -14.88 9.87
N ASP A 18 -12.42 -15.21 10.70
CA ASP A 18 -12.45 -14.83 12.10
C ASP A 18 -11.36 -15.57 12.91
N ALA A 19 -11.17 -16.86 12.67
CA ALA A 19 -10.11 -17.64 13.30
C ALA A 19 -8.69 -17.11 12.93
N LEU A 20 -8.50 -16.62 11.70
CA LEU A 20 -7.25 -15.95 11.31
C LEU A 20 -7.08 -14.62 12.03
N TRP A 21 -8.15 -13.84 12.19
CA TRP A 21 -8.11 -12.55 12.86
C TRP A 21 -7.72 -12.68 14.33
N GLU A 22 -8.27 -13.67 15.04
CA GLU A 22 -7.91 -13.96 16.43
C GLU A 22 -6.40 -14.25 16.59
N ARG A 23 -5.83 -15.02 15.66
CA ARG A 23 -4.39 -15.30 15.63
C ARG A 23 -3.56 -14.06 15.30
N ALA A 24 -4.08 -13.20 14.42
CA ALA A 24 -3.40 -11.99 13.96
C ALA A 24 -3.34 -10.91 15.05
N VAL A 25 -4.43 -10.62 15.76
CA VAL A 25 -4.45 -9.59 16.82
C VAL A 25 -3.53 -9.93 18.00
N ALA A 26 -3.22 -11.21 18.20
CA ALA A 26 -2.25 -11.66 19.20
C ALA A 26 -0.78 -11.40 18.82
N ARG A 27 -0.48 -11.09 17.55
CA ARG A 27 0.90 -11.04 17.02
C ARG A 27 1.22 -9.81 16.17
N ILE A 28 0.21 -9.20 15.57
CA ILE A 28 0.34 -8.08 14.65
C ILE A 28 -0.35 -6.88 15.31
N PRO A 29 0.37 -5.77 15.56
CA PRO A 29 -0.25 -4.54 16.04
C PRO A 29 -1.41 -4.13 15.12
N ALA A 30 -2.58 -3.86 15.72
CA ALA A 30 -3.82 -3.60 15.00
C ALA A 30 -4.30 -4.73 14.04
N GLY A 31 -3.72 -5.93 14.13
CA GLY A 31 -4.10 -7.12 13.37
C GLY A 31 -3.79 -7.08 11.86
N THR A 32 -3.14 -6.03 11.36
CA THR A 32 -2.88 -5.83 9.93
C THR A 32 -1.49 -5.23 9.66
N GLN A 33 -0.93 -5.58 8.50
CA GLN A 33 0.32 -4.98 7.99
C GLN A 33 0.07 -3.67 7.23
N THR A 34 -1.17 -3.41 6.82
CA THR A 34 -1.54 -2.20 6.09
C THR A 34 -2.88 -1.71 6.60
N LEU A 35 -2.86 -0.56 7.26
CA LEU A 35 -4.04 -0.01 7.91
C LEU A 35 -5.21 0.22 6.94
N SER A 36 -4.92 0.71 5.73
CA SER A 36 -5.90 0.96 4.67
C SER A 36 -6.59 -0.30 4.14
N LYS A 37 -6.07 -1.49 4.48
CA LYS A 37 -6.69 -2.80 4.19
C LYS A 37 -7.25 -3.48 5.44
N GLY A 38 -7.12 -2.85 6.60
CA GLY A 38 -7.58 -3.42 7.87
C GLY A 38 -9.11 -3.55 7.89
N PRO A 39 -9.66 -4.52 8.64
CA PRO A 39 -11.11 -4.73 8.71
C PRO A 39 -11.89 -3.46 9.04
N ASN A 40 -11.34 -2.59 9.90
CA ASN A 40 -11.98 -1.34 10.31
C ASN A 40 -12.19 -0.32 9.18
N GLN A 41 -11.67 -0.56 7.97
CA GLN A 41 -11.95 0.24 6.78
C GLN A 41 -13.21 -0.22 6.04
N PHE A 42 -13.80 -1.35 6.44
CA PHE A 42 -14.94 -1.99 5.82
C PHE A 42 -16.07 -2.27 6.82
N VAL A 43 -17.25 -2.63 6.32
CA VAL A 43 -18.41 -2.94 7.16
C VAL A 43 -18.20 -4.27 7.88
N GLN A 44 -18.11 -4.20 9.22
CA GLN A 44 -17.91 -5.36 10.08
C GLN A 44 -19.07 -6.36 9.98
N GLY A 45 -18.74 -7.65 9.91
CA GLY A 45 -19.72 -8.73 9.77
C GLY A 45 -20.32 -8.87 8.37
N VAL A 46 -19.97 -7.99 7.42
CA VAL A 46 -20.41 -8.04 6.02
C VAL A 46 -19.25 -8.30 5.07
N THR A 47 -18.08 -7.72 5.35
CA THR A 47 -16.86 -7.92 4.55
C THR A 47 -15.94 -8.96 5.20
N PRO A 48 -15.40 -9.93 4.44
CA PRO A 48 -14.40 -10.85 4.98
C PRO A 48 -13.12 -10.09 5.36
N LYS A 49 -12.40 -10.61 6.35
CA LYS A 49 -11.15 -9.98 6.83
C LYS A 49 -9.93 -10.38 5.99
N TYR A 50 -10.02 -11.52 5.28
CA TYR A 50 -8.90 -12.10 4.54
C TYR A 50 -9.33 -12.58 3.17
N LEU A 51 -8.68 -12.06 2.14
CA LEU A 51 -8.70 -12.63 0.80
C LEU A 51 -7.59 -13.69 0.65
N LYS A 52 -7.85 -14.74 -0.12
CA LYS A 52 -6.93 -15.86 -0.38
C LYS A 52 -6.43 -15.90 -1.82
N LYS A 53 -7.26 -15.53 -2.79
CA LYS A 53 -6.97 -15.65 -4.23
C LYS A 53 -7.60 -14.49 -5.00
N GLY A 54 -7.02 -14.12 -6.14
CA GLY A 54 -7.65 -13.27 -7.15
C GLY A 54 -7.37 -13.76 -8.57
N LYS A 55 -8.28 -13.48 -9.52
CA LYS A 55 -8.15 -13.71 -10.97
C LYS A 55 -9.08 -12.77 -11.73
N GLY A 56 -8.56 -12.05 -12.72
CA GLY A 56 -9.32 -11.01 -13.41
C GLY A 56 -9.84 -9.96 -12.42
N SER A 57 -11.12 -9.64 -12.48
CA SER A 57 -11.79 -8.74 -11.51
C SER A 57 -12.29 -9.45 -10.24
N HIS A 58 -12.05 -10.76 -10.09
CA HIS A 58 -12.63 -11.57 -9.03
C HIS A 58 -11.61 -11.88 -7.94
N VAL A 59 -12.09 -11.93 -6.69
CA VAL A 59 -11.33 -12.36 -5.51
C VAL A 59 -12.12 -13.37 -4.71
N TRP A 60 -11.41 -14.28 -4.04
CA TRP A 60 -11.99 -15.27 -3.15
C TRP A 60 -11.44 -15.08 -1.74
N ASP A 61 -12.31 -15.09 -0.74
CA ASP A 61 -11.89 -15.10 0.65
C ASP A 61 -11.36 -16.46 1.11
N VAL A 62 -10.92 -16.54 2.37
CA VAL A 62 -10.42 -17.79 2.97
C VAL A 62 -11.53 -18.80 3.27
N ASP A 63 -12.78 -18.36 3.27
CA ASP A 63 -13.99 -19.16 3.48
C ASP A 63 -14.55 -19.71 2.15
N GLY A 64 -14.02 -19.25 1.01
CA GLY A 64 -14.38 -19.69 -0.34
C GLY A 64 -15.43 -18.82 -1.04
N ASN A 65 -15.85 -17.71 -0.42
CA ASN A 65 -16.80 -16.77 -1.04
C ASN A 65 -16.11 -15.95 -2.13
N GLU A 66 -16.83 -15.71 -3.22
CA GLU A 66 -16.34 -14.97 -4.38
C GLU A 66 -16.94 -13.57 -4.47
N TYR A 67 -16.11 -12.60 -4.86
CA TYR A 67 -16.49 -11.19 -4.99
C TYR A 67 -15.89 -10.55 -6.23
N ILE A 68 -16.58 -9.54 -6.77
CA ILE A 68 -15.97 -8.58 -7.70
C ILE A 68 -15.22 -7.52 -6.87
N ASP A 69 -13.93 -7.38 -7.09
CA ASP A 69 -13.07 -6.46 -6.34
C ASP A 69 -12.97 -5.09 -7.01
N TYR A 70 -13.70 -4.11 -6.48
CA TYR A 70 -13.61 -2.71 -6.90
C TYR A 70 -12.46 -1.93 -6.23
N PRO A 71 -12.06 -2.21 -4.98
CA PRO A 71 -10.87 -1.61 -4.38
C PRO A 71 -9.56 -1.86 -5.12
N LEU A 72 -9.43 -2.97 -5.85
CA LEU A 72 -8.25 -3.31 -6.67
C LEU A 72 -6.92 -3.20 -5.90
N ALA A 73 -6.92 -3.76 -4.69
CA ALA A 73 -5.83 -3.67 -3.72
C ALA A 73 -5.36 -2.24 -3.37
N LEU A 74 -6.27 -1.27 -3.39
CA LEU A 74 -6.05 0.19 -3.26
C LEU A 74 -5.50 0.84 -4.55
N GLY A 75 -5.89 0.32 -5.72
CA GLY A 75 -5.56 0.87 -7.04
C GLY A 75 -4.52 0.12 -7.91
N PRO A 76 -3.48 -0.56 -7.40
CA PRO A 76 -2.41 -1.08 -8.28
C PRO A 76 -2.85 -2.24 -9.19
N ILE A 77 -3.97 -2.89 -8.93
CA ILE A 77 -4.47 -4.02 -9.73
C ILE A 77 -5.32 -3.53 -10.91
N LEU A 78 -4.75 -2.65 -11.73
CA LEU A 78 -5.48 -2.01 -12.84
C LEU A 78 -5.87 -3.00 -13.94
N LEU A 79 -5.00 -3.98 -14.23
CA LEU A 79 -5.20 -4.97 -15.30
C LEU A 79 -5.93 -6.24 -14.82
N GLY A 80 -6.41 -6.23 -13.57
CA GLY A 80 -6.94 -7.42 -12.91
C GLY A 80 -5.87 -8.32 -12.31
N TYR A 81 -6.30 -9.20 -11.42
CA TYR A 81 -5.45 -10.18 -10.75
C TYR A 81 -4.98 -11.27 -11.73
N ASP A 82 -3.71 -11.64 -11.65
CA ASP A 82 -3.10 -12.68 -12.50
C ASP A 82 -3.36 -12.43 -14.01
N TYR A 83 -3.10 -11.19 -14.42
CA TYR A 83 -3.05 -10.80 -15.82
C TYR A 83 -1.83 -11.43 -16.48
N ALA A 84 -2.06 -12.39 -17.39
CA ALA A 84 -1.04 -13.31 -17.86
C ALA A 84 0.26 -12.63 -18.36
N PRO A 85 0.22 -11.54 -19.16
CA PRO A 85 1.46 -10.87 -19.58
C PRO A 85 2.34 -10.39 -18.42
N VAL A 86 1.75 -9.92 -17.31
CA VAL A 86 2.50 -9.48 -16.12
C VAL A 86 3.01 -10.69 -15.32
N SER A 87 2.14 -11.67 -15.09
CA SER A 87 2.52 -12.89 -14.35
C SER A 87 3.68 -13.63 -15.02
N GLU A 88 3.62 -13.82 -16.33
CA GLU A 88 4.67 -14.53 -17.08
C GLU A 88 5.98 -13.75 -17.10
N ALA A 89 5.95 -12.42 -17.23
CA ALA A 89 7.16 -11.58 -17.14
C ALA A 89 7.84 -11.70 -15.77
N VAL A 90 7.05 -11.68 -14.68
CA VAL A 90 7.56 -11.88 -13.32
C VAL A 90 8.15 -13.28 -13.14
N ILE A 91 7.46 -14.33 -13.59
CA ILE A 91 7.94 -15.73 -13.49
C ILE A 91 9.25 -15.90 -14.27
N SER A 92 9.34 -15.32 -15.47
CA SER A 92 10.57 -15.35 -16.26
C SER A 92 11.71 -14.65 -15.53
N GLN A 93 11.50 -13.44 -15.02
CA GLN A 93 12.56 -12.72 -14.29
C GLN A 93 13.01 -13.46 -13.03
N VAL A 94 12.09 -14.09 -12.30
CA VAL A 94 12.45 -14.88 -11.08
C VAL A 94 13.44 -16.00 -11.40
N ARG A 95 13.37 -16.60 -12.59
CA ARG A 95 14.31 -17.66 -13.02
C ARG A 95 15.69 -17.13 -13.35
N GLU A 96 15.79 -15.88 -13.79
CA GLU A 96 17.07 -15.20 -14.07
C GLU A 96 17.67 -14.54 -12.82
N GLY A 97 16.84 -14.28 -11.79
CA GLY A 97 17.20 -13.63 -10.53
C GLY A 97 16.47 -12.29 -10.35
N THR A 98 16.17 -11.92 -9.11
CA THR A 98 15.31 -10.76 -8.78
C THR A 98 16.06 -9.58 -8.16
N THR A 99 17.22 -9.83 -7.56
CA THR A 99 18.07 -8.82 -6.94
C THR A 99 19.52 -9.25 -7.12
N PHE A 100 20.35 -8.34 -7.62
CA PHE A 100 21.76 -8.59 -7.90
C PHE A 100 22.64 -7.63 -7.09
N THR A 101 23.91 -7.98 -6.93
CA THR A 101 24.93 -7.08 -6.35
C THR A 101 25.28 -5.94 -7.30
N LEU A 102 25.15 -6.16 -8.61
CA LEU A 102 25.38 -5.17 -9.68
C LEU A 102 24.06 -4.75 -10.32
N MET A 103 24.09 -3.66 -11.08
CA MET A 103 22.91 -3.10 -11.74
C MET A 103 22.35 -4.04 -12.81
N HIS A 104 21.03 -4.02 -13.00
CA HIS A 104 20.35 -4.79 -14.05
C HIS A 104 19.95 -3.88 -15.22
N PRO A 105 20.04 -4.32 -16.50
CA PRO A 105 19.68 -3.50 -17.66
C PRO A 105 18.28 -2.88 -17.62
N LEU A 106 17.30 -3.59 -17.04
CA LEU A 106 15.93 -3.10 -16.86
C LEU A 106 15.84 -1.76 -16.11
N GLU A 107 16.84 -1.42 -15.28
CA GLU A 107 16.86 -0.10 -14.62
C GLU A 107 16.92 1.04 -15.65
N VAL A 108 17.66 0.85 -16.76
CA VAL A 108 17.77 1.83 -17.85
C VAL A 108 16.50 1.80 -18.71
N GLU A 109 16.08 0.61 -19.16
CA GLU A 109 14.93 0.44 -20.05
C GLU A 109 13.63 1.03 -19.45
N VAL A 110 13.39 0.80 -18.15
CA VAL A 110 12.21 1.34 -17.47
C VAL A 110 12.32 2.85 -17.28
N ALA A 111 13.52 3.39 -17.02
CA ALA A 111 13.70 4.83 -16.89
C ALA A 111 13.42 5.56 -18.22
N GLU A 112 13.92 5.04 -19.34
CA GLU A 112 13.66 5.56 -20.69
C GLU A 112 12.17 5.51 -21.03
N LEU A 113 11.50 4.40 -20.70
CA LEU A 113 10.06 4.27 -20.89
C LEU A 113 9.28 5.31 -20.07
N LEU A 114 9.63 5.52 -18.80
CA LEU A 114 8.99 6.53 -17.95
C LEU A 114 9.15 7.95 -18.51
N SER A 115 10.34 8.30 -18.98
CA SER A 115 10.60 9.60 -19.61
C SER A 115 9.85 9.79 -20.93
N THR A 116 9.55 8.69 -21.63
CA THR A 116 8.74 8.73 -22.86
C THR A 116 7.25 8.95 -22.55
N ILE A 117 6.71 8.32 -21.49
CA ILE A 117 5.27 8.37 -21.19
C ILE A 117 4.85 9.52 -20.27
N ILE A 118 5.77 10.08 -19.48
CA ILE A 118 5.51 11.19 -18.54
C ILE A 118 6.18 12.46 -19.10
N PRO A 119 5.42 13.40 -19.70
CA PRO A 119 6.00 14.52 -20.45
C PRO A 119 6.94 15.43 -19.65
N SER A 120 6.77 15.52 -18.34
CA SER A 120 7.60 16.36 -17.45
C SER A 120 8.77 15.62 -16.80
N ALA A 121 8.94 14.32 -17.05
CA ALA A 121 9.96 13.51 -16.41
C ALA A 121 11.18 13.33 -17.33
N GLU A 122 12.19 14.18 -17.16
CA GLU A 122 13.46 14.08 -17.91
C GLU A 122 14.38 12.94 -17.39
N MET A 123 14.24 12.58 -16.11
CA MET A 123 14.98 11.51 -15.45
C MET A 123 14.08 10.77 -14.45
N ALA A 124 14.41 9.51 -14.15
CA ALA A 124 13.68 8.69 -13.18
C ALA A 124 14.59 8.11 -12.10
N ARG A 125 14.03 7.92 -10.90
CA ARG A 125 14.64 7.15 -9.81
C ARG A 125 13.57 6.31 -9.13
N PHE A 126 13.86 5.04 -8.89
CA PHE A 126 12.92 4.10 -8.29
C PHE A 126 12.99 4.11 -6.76
N GLY A 127 11.83 3.98 -6.10
CA GLY A 127 11.69 3.68 -4.67
C GLY A 127 10.93 2.37 -4.47
N LYS A 128 10.89 1.84 -3.26
CA LYS A 128 10.19 0.57 -3.00
C LYS A 128 8.68 0.76 -2.92
N ASN A 129 8.23 1.95 -2.52
CA ASN A 129 6.83 2.31 -2.37
C ASN A 129 6.63 3.84 -2.55
N GLY A 130 5.36 4.28 -2.54
CA GLY A 130 4.98 5.68 -2.68
C GLY A 130 5.56 6.62 -1.61
N ALA A 131 5.70 6.16 -0.36
CA ALA A 131 6.24 6.98 0.73
C ALA A 131 7.75 7.21 0.59
N ASP A 132 8.49 6.26 0.03
CA ASP A 132 9.92 6.42 -0.25
C ASP A 132 10.15 7.50 -1.29
N VAL A 133 9.39 7.47 -2.38
CA VAL A 133 9.54 8.43 -3.48
C VAL A 133 9.08 9.83 -3.11
N THR A 134 8.02 9.99 -2.30
CA THR A 134 7.63 11.31 -1.80
C THR A 134 8.65 11.88 -0.82
N SER A 135 9.29 11.03 0.01
CA SER A 135 10.38 11.47 0.88
C SER A 135 11.63 11.87 0.09
N ALA A 136 11.95 11.14 -0.98
CA ALA A 136 13.03 11.53 -1.90
C ALA A 136 12.72 12.87 -2.59
N ALA A 137 11.48 13.06 -3.06
CA ALA A 137 11.04 14.30 -3.68
C ALA A 137 11.19 15.51 -2.74
N VAL A 138 10.77 15.39 -1.47
CA VAL A 138 10.95 16.44 -0.45
C VAL A 138 12.44 16.74 -0.23
N LYS A 139 13.29 15.73 -0.16
CA LYS A 139 14.74 15.94 0.00
C LYS A 139 15.36 16.66 -1.20
N VAL A 140 14.98 16.28 -2.42
CA VAL A 140 15.45 16.94 -3.65
C VAL A 140 14.95 18.38 -3.71
N ALA A 141 13.68 18.64 -3.38
CA ALA A 141 13.12 20.00 -3.36
C ALA A 141 13.87 20.91 -2.38
N ARG A 142 14.16 20.42 -1.16
CA ARG A 142 14.95 21.16 -0.16
C ARG A 142 16.37 21.40 -0.63
N ALA A 143 17.04 20.37 -1.15
CA ALA A 143 18.42 20.48 -1.63
C ALA A 143 18.55 21.46 -2.81
N SER A 144 17.56 21.48 -3.70
CA SER A 144 17.54 22.37 -4.87
C SER A 144 17.21 23.82 -4.51
N THR A 145 16.26 24.04 -3.58
CA THR A 145 15.76 25.39 -3.27
C THR A 145 16.40 26.04 -2.04
N GLY A 146 17.06 25.26 -1.18
CA GLY A 146 17.57 25.71 0.12
C GLY A 146 16.48 26.07 1.14
N ARG A 147 15.22 25.66 0.91
CA ARG A 147 14.07 26.00 1.77
C ARG A 147 13.60 24.80 2.55
N ASP A 148 13.33 24.97 3.85
CA ASP A 148 12.91 23.87 4.73
C ASP A 148 11.42 23.54 4.66
N HIS A 149 10.60 24.54 4.34
CA HIS A 149 9.15 24.45 4.42
C HIS A 149 8.55 23.73 3.19
N ILE A 150 7.56 22.87 3.42
CA ILE A 150 6.85 22.11 2.40
C ILE A 150 5.35 22.41 2.51
N ALA A 151 4.75 22.80 1.38
CA ALA A 151 3.30 22.83 1.22
C ALA A 151 2.80 21.46 0.73
N TYR A 152 1.68 20.97 1.26
CA TYR A 152 1.13 19.64 0.92
C TYR A 152 -0.39 19.66 0.75
N CYS A 153 -0.91 18.71 -0.03
CA CYS A 153 -2.35 18.46 -0.13
C CYS A 153 -2.64 16.97 -0.31
N GLY A 154 -3.65 16.44 0.38
CA GLY A 154 -3.96 15.01 0.31
C GLY A 154 -2.95 14.15 1.07
N TYR A 155 -2.79 12.88 0.66
CA TYR A 155 -2.00 11.86 1.36
C TYR A 155 -0.67 11.55 0.66
N HIS A 156 0.44 11.56 1.41
CA HIS A 156 1.78 11.36 0.86
C HIS A 156 2.63 10.30 1.57
N GLY A 157 1.98 9.35 2.26
CA GLY A 157 2.65 8.22 2.90
C GLY A 157 2.68 8.30 4.42
N CYS A 158 3.56 7.53 5.04
CA CYS A 158 3.68 7.41 6.51
C CYS A 158 5.01 7.91 7.07
N GLN A 159 5.83 8.55 6.23
CA GLN A 159 7.15 9.05 6.63
C GLN A 159 7.01 10.34 7.43
N ASP A 160 7.90 10.57 8.40
CA ASP A 160 7.75 11.59 9.44
C ASP A 160 7.46 12.99 8.90
N TRP A 161 8.07 13.37 7.76
CA TRP A 161 7.84 14.67 7.14
C TRP A 161 6.35 14.95 6.90
N TYR A 162 5.57 13.94 6.51
CA TYR A 162 4.13 14.08 6.28
C TYR A 162 3.32 13.52 7.46
N ALA A 163 3.73 12.40 8.06
CA ALA A 163 2.96 11.77 9.13
C ALA A 163 2.79 12.68 10.36
N VAL A 164 3.70 13.64 10.59
CA VAL A 164 3.63 14.60 11.70
C VAL A 164 2.34 15.44 11.71
N VAL A 165 1.77 15.73 10.53
CA VAL A 165 0.52 16.52 10.39
C VAL A 165 -0.74 15.66 10.40
N THR A 166 -0.61 14.34 10.48
CA THR A 166 -1.76 13.42 10.52
C THR A 166 -2.26 13.19 11.95
N PRO A 167 -3.50 12.70 12.14
CA PRO A 167 -3.98 12.24 13.45
C PRO A 167 -3.18 11.08 14.06
N ARG A 168 -2.30 10.41 13.28
CA ARG A 168 -1.48 9.27 13.71
C ARG A 168 0.00 9.66 13.83
N ASN A 169 0.28 10.79 14.46
CA ASN A 169 1.63 11.35 14.61
C ASN A 169 2.35 10.99 15.93
N LYS A 170 1.81 10.07 16.72
CA LYS A 170 2.47 9.63 17.97
C LYS A 170 3.83 9.00 17.64
N GLY A 171 4.86 9.43 18.37
CA GLY A 171 6.24 8.98 18.16
C GLY A 171 7.07 9.87 17.21
N ILE A 172 6.44 10.85 16.56
CA ILE A 172 7.13 11.78 15.65
C ILE A 172 7.44 13.09 16.41
N PRO A 173 8.66 13.65 16.31
CA PRO A 173 9.00 14.91 16.95
C PRO A 173 8.07 16.06 16.55
N ALA A 174 7.49 16.74 17.53
CA ALA A 174 6.52 17.83 17.29
C ALA A 174 7.13 18.99 16.49
N ALA A 175 8.43 19.24 16.63
CA ALA A 175 9.16 20.27 15.89
C ALA A 175 9.11 20.10 14.37
N LEU A 176 8.81 18.90 13.85
CA LEU A 176 8.67 18.71 12.40
C LEU A 176 7.42 19.38 11.82
N LYS A 177 6.42 19.73 12.66
CA LYS A 177 5.20 20.42 12.22
C LYS A 177 5.48 21.81 11.68
N ASP A 178 6.48 22.50 12.22
CA ASP A 178 6.81 23.89 11.84
C ASP A 178 7.20 24.00 10.35
N TYR A 179 7.66 22.89 9.76
CA TYR A 179 8.05 22.81 8.36
C TYR A 179 6.91 22.44 7.41
N MET A 180 5.72 22.10 7.89
CA MET A 180 4.64 21.50 7.08
C MET A 180 3.38 22.36 7.02
N HIS A 181 2.94 22.69 5.80
CA HIS A 181 1.88 23.67 5.55
C HIS A 181 0.80 23.09 4.63
N ALA A 182 -0.47 23.18 5.05
CA ALA A 182 -1.62 22.70 4.27
C ALA A 182 -2.13 23.75 3.27
#